data_AF-A0A9D3VIZ2-F1
#
_entry.id   AF-A0A9D3VIZ2-F1
#
_cell.length_a   1.000
_cell.length_b   1.000
_cell.length_c   1.000
_cell.angle_alpha   90.00
_cell.angle_beta   90.00
_cell.angle_gamma   90.00
#
_symmetry.space_group_name_H-M   'P 1'
#
loop_
_entity.id
_entity.type
_entity.pdbx_description
1 polymer ?
#
loop_
_entity_poly.entity_id
_entity_poly.type
_entity_poly.pdbx_seq_one_letter_code
_entity_poly.pdbx_strand_id
1 'polypeptide(L)'
;MKSNVGALQIIQLDLSLSDAWGNLSDFDSPFSFVWEFNFKDFDINRDCYANDSIGLFKRQWIDFEKNKEKGIDSKDFAKKFWDYGLLFNCYGLKNITWITFHNTYDFGFVLKILTQSPLPLHLHSFVHQLAYFFSYNIFYLKHTFKLLGLLDIEVGDLDARQEVLEFLDYWGLINFH
;
A
#
# COMPACT_ATOMS: atom_id res chain seq x y z
N MET A 1 -6.26 14.95 1.61
CA MET A 1 -6.45 13.49 1.50
C MET A 1 -7.82 13.12 0.98
N LYS A 2 -8.91 13.27 1.75
CA LYS A 2 -10.26 12.85 1.34
C LYS A 2 -10.65 13.31 -0.07
N SER A 3 -10.54 14.61 -0.35
CA SER A 3 -10.91 15.16 -1.66
C SER A 3 -10.10 14.54 -2.79
N ASN A 4 -8.80 14.34 -2.58
CA ASN A 4 -7.90 13.74 -3.57
C ASN A 4 -8.23 12.25 -3.78
N VAL A 5 -8.33 11.45 -2.71
CA VAL A 5 -8.69 10.02 -2.83
C VAL A 5 -10.09 9.85 -3.43
N GLY A 6 -11.02 10.76 -3.13
CA GLY A 6 -12.33 10.78 -3.75
C GLY A 6 -12.28 11.01 -5.26
N ALA A 7 -11.46 11.96 -5.71
CA ALA A 7 -11.37 12.38 -7.11
C ALA A 7 -10.44 11.52 -7.98
N LEU A 8 -9.45 10.85 -7.39
CA LEU A 8 -8.42 10.10 -8.12
C LEU A 8 -8.76 8.61 -8.19
N GLN A 9 -8.31 7.94 -9.26
CA GLN A 9 -8.37 6.49 -9.37
C GLN A 9 -7.05 5.86 -8.96
N ILE A 10 -7.12 4.63 -8.43
CA ILE A 10 -5.93 3.83 -8.20
C ILE A 10 -5.38 3.34 -9.54
N ILE A 11 -4.06 3.31 -9.67
CA ILE A 11 -3.36 2.80 -10.85
C ILE A 11 -2.69 1.47 -10.51
N GLN A 12 -2.00 1.42 -9.38
CA GLN A 12 -1.23 0.27 -8.93
C GLN A 12 -1.30 0.13 -7.41
N LEU A 13 -1.18 -1.11 -6.92
CA LEU A 13 -1.00 -1.44 -5.51
C LEU A 13 0.03 -2.56 -5.37
N ASP A 14 1.04 -2.35 -4.55
CA ASP A 14 2.03 -3.36 -4.22
C ASP A 14 1.71 -3.99 -2.86
N LEU A 15 1.84 -5.32 -2.78
CA LEU A 15 1.60 -6.10 -1.57
C LEU A 15 2.71 -7.14 -1.41
N SER A 16 3.23 -7.28 -0.20
CA SER A 16 4.12 -8.36 0.18
C SER A 16 3.57 -9.06 1.43
N LEU A 17 3.90 -10.34 1.58
CA LEU A 17 3.54 -11.15 2.74
C LEU A 17 4.81 -11.73 3.35
N SER A 18 4.94 -11.54 4.66
CA SER A 18 6.06 -12.03 5.44
C SER A 18 5.62 -12.63 6.76
N ASP A 19 6.47 -13.49 7.31
CA ASP A 19 6.35 -13.93 8.69
C ASP A 19 6.83 -12.84 9.67
N ALA A 20 6.72 -13.12 10.97
CA ALA A 20 7.11 -12.16 12.02
C ALA A 20 8.62 -11.86 12.06
N TRP A 21 9.46 -12.65 11.37
CA TRP A 21 10.90 -12.44 11.26
C TRP A 21 11.27 -11.70 9.97
N GLY A 22 10.31 -11.39 9.12
CA GLY A 22 10.54 -10.70 7.85
C GLY A 22 10.92 -11.65 6.71
N ASN A 23 10.77 -12.97 6.86
CA ASN A 23 10.95 -13.87 5.73
C ASN A 23 9.74 -13.75 4.80
N LEU A 24 10.00 -13.52 3.52
CA LEU A 24 8.97 -13.46 2.49
C LEU A 24 8.38 -14.84 2.23
N SER A 25 7.12 -14.86 1.80
CA SER A 25 6.49 -16.10 1.36
C SER A 25 7.24 -16.65 0.14
N ASP A 26 7.70 -17.89 0.24
CA ASP A 26 8.49 -18.57 -0.80
C ASP A 26 7.70 -19.67 -1.52
N PHE A 27 6.53 -20.06 -1.00
CA PHE A 27 5.64 -21.10 -1.52
C PHE A 27 6.37 -22.40 -1.91
N ASP A 28 7.31 -22.82 -1.06
CA ASP A 28 8.18 -23.98 -1.30
C ASP A 28 9.05 -23.85 -2.57
N SER A 29 9.33 -22.62 -2.99
CA SER A 29 10.17 -22.27 -4.14
C SER A 29 11.42 -21.51 -3.68
N PRO A 30 12.48 -21.44 -4.51
CA PRO A 30 13.66 -20.65 -4.17
C PRO A 30 13.46 -19.13 -4.35
N PHE A 31 12.23 -18.69 -4.63
CA PHE A 31 11.91 -17.30 -4.94
C PHE A 31 11.01 -16.69 -3.87
N SER A 32 11.27 -15.44 -3.55
CA SER A 32 10.38 -14.60 -2.75
C SER A 32 9.40 -13.87 -3.65
N PHE A 33 8.16 -13.70 -3.18
CA PHE A 33 7.11 -13.07 -3.97
C PHE A 33 6.68 -11.72 -3.39
N VAL A 34 6.61 -10.73 -4.28
CA VAL A 34 5.93 -9.45 -4.09
C VAL A 34 4.92 -9.32 -5.23
N TRP A 35 3.71 -8.91 -4.90
CA TRP A 35 2.63 -8.76 -5.86
C TRP A 35 2.43 -7.30 -6.21
N GLU A 36 2.50 -7.00 -7.50
CA GLU A 36 2.09 -5.73 -8.08
C GLU A 36 0.73 -5.91 -8.76
N PHE A 37 -0.28 -5.20 -8.26
CA PHE A 37 -1.62 -5.21 -8.83
C PHE A 37 -1.85 -3.95 -9.66
N ASN A 38 -1.97 -4.13 -10.97
CA ASN A 38 -2.27 -3.07 -11.93
C ASN A 38 -3.78 -2.99 -12.17
N PHE A 39 -4.37 -1.80 -12.02
CA PHE A 39 -5.83 -1.60 -12.09
C PHE A 39 -6.28 -0.96 -13.41
N LYS A 40 -7.43 -1.40 -13.92
CA LYS A 40 -8.04 -0.85 -15.14
C LYS A 40 -8.91 0.39 -14.90
N ASP A 41 -9.13 0.76 -13.65
CA ASP A 41 -10.07 1.82 -13.24
C ASP A 41 -9.66 3.21 -13.73
N PHE A 42 -8.36 3.46 -13.90
CA PHE A 42 -7.80 4.72 -14.37
C PHE A 42 -7.76 4.81 -15.90
N ASP A 43 -8.29 5.92 -16.43
CA ASP A 43 -8.19 6.30 -17.85
C ASP A 43 -7.60 7.71 -17.98
N ILE A 44 -6.42 7.79 -18.61
CA ILE A 44 -5.67 9.05 -18.81
C ILE A 44 -6.45 10.11 -19.62
N ASN A 45 -7.45 9.70 -20.39
CA ASN A 45 -8.25 10.62 -21.21
C ASN A 45 -9.51 11.11 -20.48
N ARG A 46 -9.89 10.49 -19.37
CA ARG A 46 -11.14 10.77 -18.63
C ARG A 46 -10.89 11.28 -17.22
N ASP A 47 -9.96 10.67 -16.51
CA ASP A 47 -9.82 10.84 -15.07
C ASP A 47 -8.85 11.97 -14.72
N CYS A 48 -9.06 12.55 -13.54
CA CYS A 48 -8.16 13.56 -13.00
C CYS A 48 -6.83 12.93 -12.57
N TYR A 49 -5.73 13.63 -12.83
CA TYR A 49 -4.40 13.27 -12.35
C TYR A 49 -3.54 14.53 -12.18
N ALA A 50 -2.47 14.42 -11.42
CA ALA A 50 -1.42 15.43 -11.40
C ALA A 50 -0.45 15.16 -12.56
N ASN A 51 -0.20 16.18 -13.40
CA ASN A 51 0.68 16.06 -14.57
C ASN A 51 2.08 15.56 -14.19
N ASP A 52 2.62 16.03 -13.06
CA ASP A 52 3.93 15.61 -12.55
C ASP A 52 3.95 14.11 -12.20
N SER A 53 2.84 13.56 -11.71
CA SER A 53 2.72 12.15 -11.35
C SER A 53 2.69 11.24 -12.59
N ILE A 54 1.99 11.63 -13.67
CA ILE A 54 1.98 10.84 -14.92
C ILE A 54 3.37 10.80 -15.56
N GLY A 55 4.12 11.91 -15.50
CA GLY A 55 5.49 11.96 -15.99
C GLY A 55 6.42 10.98 -15.25
N LEU A 56 6.20 10.79 -13.96
CA LEU A 56 6.94 9.80 -13.14
C LEU A 56 6.53 8.37 -13.49
N PHE A 57 5.23 8.09 -13.54
CA PHE A 57 4.73 6.74 -13.84
C PHE A 57 5.13 6.23 -15.23
N LYS A 58 5.16 7.12 -16.24
CA LYS A 58 5.68 6.77 -17.57
C LYS A 58 7.18 6.42 -17.55
N ARG A 59 7.97 7.06 -16.67
CA ARG A 59 9.39 6.73 -16.50
C ARG A 59 9.59 5.43 -15.73
N GLN A 60 8.64 5.08 -14.86
CA GLN A 60 8.55 3.79 -14.18
C GLN A 60 7.89 2.70 -15.04
N TRP A 61 7.78 2.92 -16.35
CA TRP A 61 7.29 1.93 -17.32
C TRP A 61 5.84 1.46 -17.11
N ILE A 62 5.01 2.25 -16.42
CA ILE A 62 3.57 1.97 -16.33
C ILE A 62 2.92 2.24 -17.69
N ASP A 63 2.35 1.19 -18.26
CA ASP A 63 1.56 1.24 -19.49
C ASP A 63 0.06 1.39 -19.15
N PHE A 64 -0.41 2.62 -19.19
CA PHE A 64 -1.80 2.96 -18.86
C PHE A 64 -2.82 2.33 -19.81
N GLU A 65 -2.50 2.19 -21.10
CA GLU A 65 -3.42 1.57 -22.05
C GLU A 65 -3.49 0.06 -21.79
N LYS A 66 -2.36 -0.59 -21.51
CA LYS A 66 -2.34 -1.99 -21.08
C LYS A 66 -3.10 -2.20 -19.77
N ASN A 67 -2.97 -1.29 -18.80
CA ASN A 67 -3.72 -1.37 -17.54
C ASN A 67 -5.22 -1.22 -17.79
N LYS A 68 -5.64 -0.31 -18.66
CA LYS A 68 -7.06 -0.15 -19.05
C LYS A 68 -7.62 -1.39 -19.74
N GLU A 69 -6.84 -2.06 -20.60
CA GLU A 69 -7.28 -3.25 -21.33
C GLU A 69 -7.24 -4.54 -20.50
N LYS A 70 -6.19 -4.73 -19.68
CA LYS A 70 -5.85 -6.01 -19.04
C LYS A 70 -5.74 -5.94 -17.52
N GLY A 71 -5.84 -4.74 -16.96
CA GLY A 71 -5.75 -4.52 -15.53
C GLY A 71 -6.94 -5.10 -14.77
N ILE A 72 -6.76 -5.19 -13.46
CA ILE A 72 -7.72 -5.75 -12.53
C ILE A 72 -8.82 -4.72 -12.27
N ASP A 73 -10.06 -5.17 -12.24
CA ASP A 73 -11.17 -4.35 -11.75
C ASP A 73 -11.06 -4.20 -10.23
N SER A 74 -11.03 -2.96 -9.73
CA SER A 74 -10.92 -2.73 -8.28
C SER A 74 -12.02 -3.42 -7.46
N LYS A 75 -13.22 -3.63 -8.02
CA LYS A 75 -14.31 -4.36 -7.35
C LYS A 75 -14.00 -5.85 -7.23
N ASP A 76 -13.48 -6.44 -8.30
CA ASP A 76 -13.10 -7.85 -8.30
C ASP A 76 -11.93 -8.08 -7.33
N PHE A 77 -10.97 -7.15 -7.31
CA PHE A 77 -9.90 -7.16 -6.32
C PHE A 77 -10.42 -7.11 -4.88
N ALA A 78 -11.34 -6.18 -4.58
CA ALA A 78 -11.96 -6.06 -3.26
C ALA A 78 -12.66 -7.36 -2.82
N LYS A 79 -13.40 -7.98 -3.76
CA LYS A 79 -14.07 -9.26 -3.52
C LYS A 79 -13.05 -10.37 -3.23
N LYS A 80 -11.93 -10.43 -3.96
CA LYS A 80 -10.86 -11.42 -3.68
C LYS A 80 -10.20 -11.19 -2.33
N PHE A 81 -9.94 -9.93 -1.97
CA PHE A 81 -9.40 -9.58 -0.65
C PHE A 81 -10.30 -10.07 0.50
N TRP A 82 -11.62 -9.96 0.31
CA TRP A 82 -12.61 -10.55 1.21
C TRP A 82 -12.55 -12.09 1.20
N ASP A 83 -12.65 -12.71 0.03
CA ASP A 83 -12.74 -14.18 -0.14
C ASP A 83 -11.51 -14.90 0.46
N TYR A 84 -10.31 -14.31 0.36
CA TYR A 84 -9.08 -14.84 0.94
C TYR A 84 -8.93 -14.58 2.45
N GLY A 85 -9.88 -13.86 3.05
CA GLY A 85 -9.88 -13.53 4.47
C GLY A 85 -8.65 -12.71 4.87
N LEU A 86 -8.30 -11.72 4.05
CA LEU A 86 -7.29 -10.70 4.37
C LEU A 86 -7.90 -9.54 5.18
N LEU A 87 -9.23 -9.47 5.24
CA LEU A 87 -10.01 -8.46 5.95
C LEU A 87 -10.67 -9.07 7.19
N PHE A 88 -11.05 -8.21 8.14
CA PHE A 88 -11.77 -8.58 9.37
C PHE A 88 -11.02 -9.59 10.24
N ASN A 89 -9.78 -9.25 10.62
CA ASN A 89 -9.01 -10.03 11.59
C ASN A 89 -9.60 -10.00 13.03
N CYS A 90 -10.85 -9.53 13.20
CA CYS A 90 -11.56 -9.63 14.46
C CYS A 90 -12.00 -11.09 14.73
N TYR A 91 -12.06 -11.46 16.00
CA TYR A 91 -12.40 -12.80 16.50
C TYR A 91 -11.30 -13.89 16.41
N GLY A 92 -10.02 -13.50 16.40
CA GLY A 92 -8.91 -14.41 16.79
C GLY A 92 -8.56 -15.52 15.79
N LEU A 93 -9.06 -15.46 14.56
CA LEU A 93 -8.83 -16.50 13.54
C LEU A 93 -7.55 -16.27 12.71
N LYS A 94 -7.04 -15.02 12.64
CA LYS A 94 -5.77 -14.68 11.95
C LYS A 94 -5.09 -13.48 12.61
N ASN A 95 -3.78 -13.56 12.82
CA ASN A 95 -2.95 -12.48 13.38
C ASN A 95 -2.15 -11.79 12.27
N ILE A 96 -2.84 -11.10 11.34
CA ILE A 96 -2.18 -10.32 10.28
C ILE A 96 -1.85 -8.94 10.85
N THR A 97 -0.62 -8.50 10.61
CA THR A 97 -0.15 -7.15 10.91
C THR A 97 0.02 -6.40 9.60
N TRP A 98 -0.61 -5.23 9.48
CA TRP A 98 -0.51 -4.39 8.30
C TRP A 98 0.58 -3.35 8.50
N ILE A 99 1.49 -3.27 7.54
CA ILE A 99 2.61 -2.32 7.56
C ILE A 99 2.47 -1.42 6.34
N THR A 100 2.55 -0.10 6.55
CA THR A 100 2.60 0.86 5.43
C THR A 100 3.70 1.88 5.64
N PHE A 101 4.31 2.32 4.54
CA PHE A 101 5.39 3.29 4.58
C PHE A 101 4.87 4.73 4.52
N HIS A 102 3.90 5.03 3.65
CA HIS A 102 3.53 6.41 3.35
C HIS A 102 2.05 6.75 3.60
N ASN A 103 1.78 7.29 4.80
CA ASN A 103 0.57 8.05 5.14
C ASN A 103 -0.78 7.29 5.12
N THR A 104 -1.80 8.02 5.55
CA THR A 104 -3.24 7.68 5.47
C THR A 104 -3.79 7.61 4.03
N TYR A 105 -3.00 7.96 3.01
CA TYR A 105 -3.43 7.94 1.60
C TYR A 105 -3.57 6.51 1.07
N ASP A 106 -2.58 5.66 1.31
CA ASP A 106 -2.58 4.26 0.86
C ASP A 106 -3.82 3.54 1.38
N PHE A 107 -4.03 3.61 2.70
CA PHE A 107 -5.23 3.10 3.35
C PHE A 107 -6.52 3.79 2.90
N GLY A 108 -6.45 5.06 2.50
CA GLY A 108 -7.58 5.76 1.88
C GLY A 108 -8.00 5.13 0.56
N PHE A 109 -7.04 4.84 -0.33
CA PHE A 109 -7.34 4.17 -1.59
C PHE A 109 -7.82 2.74 -1.37
N VAL A 110 -7.15 1.97 -0.49
CA VAL A 110 -7.60 0.61 -0.18
C VAL A 110 -9.00 0.63 0.43
N LEU A 111 -9.31 1.50 1.38
CA LEU A 111 -10.68 1.62 1.91
C LEU A 111 -11.70 2.02 0.84
N LYS A 112 -11.35 2.94 -0.07
CA LYS A 112 -12.22 3.31 -1.18
C LYS A 112 -12.54 2.08 -2.05
N ILE A 113 -11.55 1.25 -2.33
CA ILE A 113 -11.70 -0.01 -3.09
C ILE A 113 -12.55 -1.02 -2.31
N LEU A 114 -12.31 -1.18 -1.00
CA LEU A 114 -13.04 -2.15 -0.20
C LEU A 114 -14.50 -1.77 0.03
N THR A 115 -14.77 -0.48 0.23
CA THR A 115 -16.12 0.04 0.53
C THR A 115 -16.92 0.41 -0.71
N GLN A 116 -16.26 0.57 -1.86
CA GLN A 116 -16.85 1.04 -3.11
C GLN A 116 -17.66 2.34 -2.92
N SER A 117 -17.26 3.14 -1.94
CA SER A 117 -18.00 4.30 -1.44
C SER A 117 -17.05 5.47 -1.18
N PRO A 118 -17.56 6.72 -1.16
CA PRO A 118 -16.77 7.87 -0.75
C PRO A 118 -16.21 7.69 0.66
N LEU A 119 -14.97 8.14 0.88
CA LEU A 119 -14.36 8.09 2.19
C LEU A 119 -15.21 8.83 3.26
N PRO A 120 -15.20 8.38 4.53
CA PRO A 120 -15.92 9.02 5.61
C PRO A 120 -15.63 10.53 5.74
N LEU A 121 -16.61 11.30 6.20
CA LEU A 121 -16.45 12.75 6.42
C LEU A 121 -15.52 13.06 7.60
N HIS A 122 -15.59 12.25 8.65
CA HIS A 122 -14.87 12.50 9.89
C HIS A 122 -13.69 11.52 10.05
N LEU A 123 -12.58 12.03 10.59
CA LEU A 123 -11.38 11.24 10.86
C LEU A 123 -11.68 10.05 11.77
N HIS A 124 -12.51 10.27 12.80
CA HIS A 124 -12.93 9.20 13.71
C HIS A 124 -13.61 8.04 12.96
N SER A 125 -14.53 8.34 12.04
CA SER A 125 -15.21 7.33 11.22
C SER A 125 -14.24 6.62 10.27
N PHE A 126 -13.25 7.33 9.72
CA PHE A 126 -12.20 6.75 8.89
C PHE A 126 -11.33 5.76 9.69
N VAL A 127 -10.84 6.17 10.86
CA VAL A 127 -10.05 5.30 11.76
C VAL A 127 -10.87 4.10 12.22
N HIS A 128 -12.16 4.28 12.51
CA HIS A 128 -13.05 3.19 12.88
C HIS A 128 -13.23 2.19 11.73
N GLN A 129 -13.36 2.64 10.48
CA GLN A 129 -13.39 1.75 9.33
C GLN A 129 -12.05 1.02 9.13
N LEU A 130 -10.92 1.70 9.32
CA LEU A 130 -9.61 1.02 9.27
C LEU A 130 -9.51 -0.08 10.31
N ALA A 131 -9.86 0.21 11.56
CA ALA A 131 -9.87 -0.79 12.62
C ALA A 131 -10.85 -1.93 12.32
N TYR A 132 -11.99 -1.64 11.69
CA TYR A 132 -12.97 -2.66 11.30
C TYR A 132 -12.41 -3.61 10.23
N PHE A 133 -11.82 -3.08 9.15
CA PHE A 133 -11.30 -3.89 8.04
C PHE A 133 -9.94 -4.55 8.33
N PHE A 134 -9.03 -3.84 8.99
CA PHE A 134 -7.62 -4.23 9.15
C PHE A 134 -7.22 -4.54 10.60
N SER A 135 -8.16 -4.41 11.55
CA SER A 135 -7.88 -4.47 13.00
C SER A 135 -6.97 -3.32 13.47
N TYR A 136 -6.62 -3.33 14.76
CA TYR A 136 -5.74 -2.31 15.35
C TYR A 136 -4.23 -2.59 15.10
N ASN A 137 -3.91 -3.69 14.43
CA ASN A 137 -2.54 -4.11 14.12
C ASN A 137 -2.02 -3.43 12.85
N ILE A 138 -2.01 -2.09 12.85
CA ILE A 138 -1.51 -1.27 11.73
C ILE A 138 -0.29 -0.48 12.20
N PHE A 139 0.85 -0.68 11.54
CA PHE A 139 2.08 0.06 11.80
C PHE A 139 2.42 0.98 10.63
N TYR A 140 2.65 2.25 10.96
CA TYR A 140 3.11 3.25 10.02
C TYR A 140 4.62 3.40 10.14
N LEU A 141 5.38 2.79 9.22
CA LEU A 141 6.84 2.76 9.28
C LEU A 141 7.45 4.16 9.39
N LYS A 142 6.94 5.16 8.66
CA LYS A 142 7.44 6.54 8.77
C LYS A 142 7.29 7.12 10.18
N HIS A 143 6.20 6.81 10.88
CA HIS A 143 6.00 7.26 12.24
C HIS A 143 6.87 6.47 13.22
N THR A 144 6.99 5.15 13.01
CA THR A 144 7.85 4.28 13.80
C THR A 144 9.32 4.68 13.67
N PHE A 145 9.83 4.89 12.46
CA PHE A 145 11.19 5.36 12.21
C PHE A 145 11.42 6.76 12.77
N LYS A 146 10.44 7.67 12.70
CA LYS A 146 10.57 8.99 13.35
C LYS A 146 10.61 8.89 14.88
N LEU A 147 9.74 8.07 15.48
CA LEU A 147 9.70 7.85 16.92
C LEU A 147 10.97 7.18 17.44
N LEU A 148 11.54 6.26 16.66
CA LEU A 148 12.81 5.60 16.96
C LEU A 148 14.03 6.49 16.68
N GLY A 149 13.85 7.75 16.26
CA GLY A 149 14.93 8.68 15.91
C GLY A 149 15.66 8.33 14.62
N LEU A 150 15.25 7.27 13.92
CA LEU A 150 15.88 6.72 12.71
C LEU A 150 15.72 7.63 11.47
N LEU A 151 14.82 8.62 11.52
CA LEU A 151 14.67 9.64 10.47
C LEU A 151 15.37 10.97 10.80
N ASP A 152 15.80 11.18 12.04
CA ASP A 152 16.50 12.39 12.51
C ASP A 152 17.98 12.10 12.87
N ILE A 153 18.54 10.97 12.40
CA ILE A 153 19.95 10.64 12.59
C ILE A 153 20.81 11.67 11.85
N GLU A 154 21.31 12.66 12.60
CA GLU A 154 22.46 13.45 12.19
C GLU A 154 23.62 12.49 11.92
N VAL A 155 24.16 12.57 10.70
CA VAL A 155 25.42 12.13 10.06
C VAL A 155 26.47 11.28 10.83
N GLY A 156 26.42 11.12 12.15
CA GLY A 156 27.35 10.34 12.97
C GLY A 156 27.02 8.86 13.16
N ASP A 157 25.80 8.38 12.88
CA ASP A 157 25.45 6.95 13.01
C ASP A 157 25.12 6.35 11.63
N LEU A 158 26.18 6.19 10.82
CA LEU A 158 26.07 5.70 9.45
C LEU A 158 25.52 4.26 9.39
N ASP A 159 25.76 3.44 10.42
CA ASP A 159 25.37 2.02 10.42
C ASP A 159 23.85 1.85 10.57
N ALA A 160 23.21 2.54 11.52
CA ALA A 160 21.76 2.46 11.69
C ALA A 160 20.99 3.04 10.49
N ARG A 161 21.51 4.11 9.87
CA ARG A 161 20.94 4.67 8.64
C ARG A 161 21.12 3.71 7.46
N GLN A 162 22.29 3.08 7.34
CA GLN A 162 22.56 2.10 6.30
C GLN A 162 21.68 0.86 6.46
N GLU A 163 21.48 0.34 7.68
CA GLU A 163 20.57 -0.78 7.95
C GLU A 163 19.11 -0.44 7.63
N VAL A 164 18.65 0.77 7.94
CA VAL A 164 17.29 1.22 7.57
C VAL A 164 17.15 1.37 6.06
N LEU A 165 18.16 1.90 5.38
CA LEU A 165 18.16 2.01 3.93
C LEU A 165 18.26 0.62 3.26
N GLU A 166 19.07 -0.29 3.77
CA GLU A 166 19.17 -1.68 3.31
C GLU A 166 17.88 -2.44 3.59
N PHE A 167 17.22 -2.22 4.73
CA PHE A 167 15.89 -2.76 5.00
C PHE A 167 14.89 -2.24 3.97
N LEU A 168 14.83 -0.93 3.76
CA LEU A 168 13.90 -0.34 2.79
C LEU A 168 14.23 -0.75 1.34
N ASP A 169 15.49 -0.93 1.00
CA ASP A 169 15.98 -1.41 -0.30
C ASP A 169 15.65 -2.90 -0.51
N TYR A 170 15.92 -3.73 0.50
CA TYR A 170 15.56 -5.15 0.56
C TYR A 170 14.05 -5.37 0.36
N TRP A 171 13.22 -4.48 0.90
CA TRP A 171 11.77 -4.48 0.71
C TRP A 171 11.29 -3.73 -0.55
N GLY A 172 12.20 -3.20 -1.38
CA GLY A 172 11.88 -2.45 -2.60
C GLY A 172 11.17 -1.11 -2.35
N LEU A 173 11.17 -0.60 -1.13
CA LEU A 173 10.43 0.58 -0.71
C LEU A 173 11.12 1.90 -1.08
N ILE A 174 12.42 1.88 -1.40
CA ILE A 174 13.18 3.09 -1.77
C ILE A 174 13.99 2.99 -3.06
N ASN A 175 14.20 1.79 -3.61
CA ASN A 175 14.91 1.59 -4.87
C ASN A 175 14.04 0.80 -5.85
N PHE A 176 13.35 1.53 -6.73
CA PHE A 176 12.97 1.02 -8.05
C PHE A 176 13.91 1.70 -9.05
N HIS A 177 14.93 0.97 -9.50
CA HIS A 177 15.78 1.36 -10.62
C HIS A 177 15.12 1.02 -11.96
#